data_AF-A0AAJ4N8G8-F1
#
_entry.id   AF-A0AAJ4N8G8-F1
#
_cell.length_a   1.000
_cell.length_b   1.000
_cell.length_c   1.000
_cell.angle_alpha   90.00
_cell.angle_beta   90.00
_cell.angle_gamma   90.00
#
_symmetry.space_group_name_H-M   'P 1'
#
loop_
_entity.id
_entity.type
_entity.pdbx_description
1 polymer ?
#
loop_
_entity_poly.entity_id
_entity_poly.type
_entity_poly.pdbx_seq_one_letter_code
_entity_poly.pdbx_strand_id
1 'polypeptide(L)'
;MGLLIADDIHQRKLATYIPKESKCLSACSFVFLAGNERKVEGALGVHQISSDSPDLVGAQLAISDIIEVLNRFGTPVDVMHVMFKTPPDDMHIFSQDEVVKYKLNRTAQEQSTTPTTINVPVAVAGQDSDQKPNDADLLGDSRTSPPAPDSKQQAKLSTLDEFTRRPNRIAIYTGLDLFGDDISSQRVADASECAQRCLIMNGQCKAFTYNANPKIKKGPNCFLKSSAGRADGNSVAFSGRFLSGAEANPSAITLGTIDPQSALFDDVDLPGGDLSRRPERSAKTPLECRLACIDQKQCVAFTYIKPKKECWLKSAVGTPTPGRGMVSGLKKLERFAPAKIISLE
;
A
#
# COMPACT_ATOMS: atom_id res chain seq x y z
N MET A 1 -7.56 0.14 21.04
CA MET A 1 -6.74 0.59 22.19
C MET A 1 -5.63 -0.39 22.58
N GLY A 2 -5.89 -1.67 22.88
CA GLY A 2 -4.83 -2.61 23.29
C GLY A 2 -3.69 -2.81 22.28
N LEU A 3 -4.01 -2.81 20.98
CA LEU A 3 -3.02 -3.00 19.90
C LEU A 3 -2.07 -1.80 19.72
N LEU A 4 -2.51 -0.58 19.99
CA LEU A 4 -1.64 0.61 19.93
C LEU A 4 -0.59 0.57 21.05
N ILE A 5 -0.98 0.12 22.25
CA ILE A 5 -0.06 -0.05 23.38
C ILE A 5 0.90 -1.21 23.10
N ALA A 6 0.37 -2.32 22.55
CA ALA A 6 1.17 -3.46 22.15
C ALA A 6 2.29 -3.04 21.18
N ASP A 7 2.02 -2.14 20.23
CA ASP A 7 3.07 -1.68 19.33
C ASP A 7 4.18 -0.90 19.99
N ASP A 8 3.83 0.05 20.86
CA ASP A 8 4.81 0.88 21.55
C ASP A 8 5.73 -0.01 22.41
N ILE A 9 5.17 -1.06 23.02
CA ILE A 9 5.92 -2.11 23.72
C ILE A 9 6.88 -2.83 22.77
N HIS A 10 6.39 -3.25 21.60
CA HIS A 10 7.21 -3.96 20.62
C HIS A 10 8.35 -3.10 20.07
N GLN A 11 8.04 -1.89 19.60
CA GLN A 11 8.99 -0.94 19.01
C GLN A 11 10.08 -0.55 20.02
N ARG A 12 9.71 -0.31 21.28
CA ARG A 12 10.65 0.04 22.35
C ARG A 12 11.35 -1.18 22.97
N LYS A 13 11.08 -2.39 22.45
CA LYS A 13 11.65 -3.66 22.93
C LYS A 13 11.44 -3.89 24.43
N LEU A 14 10.28 -3.50 24.95
CA LEU A 14 9.97 -3.62 26.36
C LEU A 14 9.67 -5.08 26.74
N ALA A 15 9.99 -5.43 27.98
CA ALA A 15 9.60 -6.71 28.57
C ALA A 15 8.15 -6.67 29.05
N THR A 16 7.44 -7.79 28.92
CA THR A 16 6.07 -7.95 29.42
C THR A 16 6.01 -9.06 30.47
N TYR A 17 5.30 -8.78 31.55
CA TYR A 17 5.21 -9.68 32.70
C TYR A 17 3.79 -9.74 33.24
N ILE A 18 3.28 -10.95 33.48
CA ILE A 18 2.00 -11.19 34.14
C ILE A 18 2.29 -11.82 35.52
N PRO A 19 2.18 -11.06 36.63
CA PRO A 19 2.36 -11.59 37.98
C PRO A 19 1.33 -12.67 38.36
N LYS A 20 1.67 -13.57 39.31
CA LYS A 20 0.83 -14.71 39.76
C LYS A 20 -0.65 -14.38 39.99
N GLU A 21 -0.94 -13.28 40.67
CA GLU A 21 -2.31 -12.89 41.03
C GLU A 21 -2.99 -12.00 39.97
N SER A 22 -2.33 -11.75 38.85
CA SER A 22 -2.82 -10.89 37.78
C SER A 22 -3.35 -11.68 36.60
N LYS A 23 -4.27 -11.06 35.85
CA LYS A 23 -4.86 -11.63 34.65
C LYS A 23 -4.66 -10.68 33.48
N CYS A 24 -4.20 -11.22 32.36
CA CYS A 24 -4.06 -10.51 31.09
C CYS A 24 -4.90 -11.24 30.04
N LEU A 25 -6.14 -10.81 29.87
CA LEU A 25 -7.15 -11.48 29.07
C LEU A 25 -7.56 -10.63 27.87
N SER A 26 -8.07 -11.26 26.81
CA SER A 26 -8.66 -10.58 25.65
C SER A 26 -7.66 -9.58 25.05
N ALA A 27 -8.03 -8.30 24.96
CA ALA A 27 -7.17 -7.24 24.39
C ALA A 27 -5.80 -7.08 25.11
N CYS A 28 -5.68 -7.46 26.38
CA CYS A 28 -4.40 -7.43 27.10
C CYS A 28 -3.41 -8.46 26.52
N SER A 29 -3.89 -9.59 26.02
CA SER A 29 -3.01 -10.63 25.48
C SER A 29 -2.11 -10.11 24.36
N PHE A 30 -2.60 -9.21 23.51
CA PHE A 30 -1.79 -8.55 22.47
C PHE A 30 -0.67 -7.70 23.06
N VAL A 31 -0.93 -6.98 24.16
CA VAL A 31 0.07 -6.18 24.89
C VAL A 31 1.16 -7.10 25.44
N PHE A 32 0.78 -8.21 26.08
CA PHE A 32 1.75 -9.20 26.57
C PHE A 32 2.56 -9.81 25.42
N LEU A 33 1.89 -10.26 24.36
CA LEU A 33 2.51 -10.88 23.20
C LEU A 33 3.39 -9.92 22.42
N ALA A 34 3.28 -8.60 22.57
CA ALA A 34 4.21 -7.67 21.95
C ALA A 34 5.61 -7.63 22.57
N GLY A 35 5.73 -8.06 23.83
CA GLY A 35 6.97 -7.96 24.59
C GLY A 35 8.15 -8.63 23.91
N ASN A 36 9.32 -8.01 23.97
CA ASN A 36 10.56 -8.61 23.46
C ASN A 36 11.02 -9.77 24.34
N GLU A 37 10.91 -9.56 25.65
CA GLU A 37 11.02 -10.59 26.69
C GLU A 37 9.64 -10.78 27.33
N ARG A 38 9.30 -12.02 27.66
CA ARG A 38 7.96 -12.38 28.13
C ARG A 38 8.02 -13.33 29.29
N LYS A 39 7.24 -13.05 30.32
CA LYS A 39 7.07 -13.96 31.46
C LYS A 39 5.63 -14.01 31.93
N VAL A 40 5.05 -15.20 31.95
CA VAL A 40 3.72 -15.51 32.48
C VAL A 40 3.89 -16.24 33.80
N GLU A 41 3.48 -15.62 34.91
CA GLU A 41 3.26 -16.28 36.20
C GLU A 41 1.78 -16.33 36.59
N GLY A 42 0.98 -15.36 36.15
CA GLY A 42 -0.48 -15.32 36.32
C GLY A 42 -1.24 -15.92 35.14
N ALA A 43 -2.43 -15.38 34.86
CA ALA A 43 -3.30 -15.90 33.80
C ALA A 43 -3.15 -15.10 32.50
N LEU A 44 -2.81 -15.79 31.40
CA LEU A 44 -2.88 -15.25 30.03
C LEU A 44 -4.06 -15.89 29.30
N GLY A 45 -4.94 -15.06 28.73
CA GLY A 45 -6.15 -15.53 28.07
C GLY A 45 -6.37 -14.94 26.69
N VAL A 46 -6.75 -15.80 25.74
CA VAL A 46 -7.02 -15.44 24.34
C VAL A 46 -8.38 -15.97 23.88
N HIS A 47 -8.97 -15.27 22.93
CA HIS A 47 -10.19 -15.68 22.21
C HIS A 47 -10.21 -15.01 20.84
N GLN A 48 -11.07 -15.48 19.94
CA GLN A 48 -11.14 -14.93 18.60
C GLN A 48 -11.76 -13.53 18.59
N ILE A 49 -11.53 -12.75 17.55
CA ILE A 49 -12.20 -11.47 17.39
C ILE A 49 -13.68 -11.68 17.07
N SER A 50 -14.59 -11.03 17.80
CA SER A 50 -16.00 -10.92 17.42
C SER A 50 -16.23 -9.72 16.49
N SER A 51 -17.19 -9.90 15.59
CA SER A 51 -17.83 -8.83 14.82
C SER A 51 -19.34 -9.01 14.93
N ASP A 52 -20.07 -7.97 15.36
CA ASP A 52 -21.55 -8.01 15.36
C ASP A 52 -22.11 -7.63 13.97
N SER A 53 -21.24 -7.30 13.01
CA SER A 53 -21.61 -7.08 11.60
C SER A 53 -21.54 -8.41 10.82
N PRO A 54 -22.56 -8.74 9.99
CA PRO A 54 -22.54 -9.91 9.10
C PRO A 54 -21.58 -9.77 7.91
N ASP A 55 -20.74 -8.72 7.88
CA ASP A 55 -19.75 -8.50 6.85
C ASP A 55 -18.58 -9.48 6.97
N LEU A 56 -18.70 -10.59 6.22
CA LEU A 56 -17.67 -11.61 6.11
C LEU A 56 -16.36 -11.07 5.53
N VAL A 57 -16.41 -10.06 4.63
CA VAL A 57 -15.21 -9.49 4.01
C VAL A 57 -14.44 -8.65 5.02
N GLY A 58 -15.14 -7.78 5.75
CA GLY A 58 -14.54 -6.99 6.83
C GLY A 58 -13.94 -7.87 7.93
N ALA A 59 -14.62 -8.95 8.32
CA ALA A 59 -14.10 -9.89 9.30
C ALA A 59 -12.81 -10.60 8.82
N GLN A 60 -12.75 -11.00 7.55
CA GLN A 60 -11.55 -11.61 6.96
C GLN A 60 -10.36 -10.65 6.93
N LEU A 61 -10.60 -9.38 6.57
CA LEU A 61 -9.56 -8.35 6.57
C LEU A 61 -9.02 -8.11 7.99
N ALA A 62 -9.91 -7.98 8.98
CA ALA A 62 -9.50 -7.80 10.38
C ALA A 62 -8.69 -9.00 10.93
N ILE A 63 -9.06 -10.22 10.56
CA ILE A 63 -8.29 -11.42 10.95
C ILE A 63 -6.91 -11.44 10.29
N SER A 64 -6.84 -11.10 8.99
CA SER A 64 -5.57 -10.99 8.26
C SER A 64 -4.63 -10.00 8.95
N ASP A 65 -5.14 -8.83 9.31
CA ASP A 65 -4.42 -7.77 10.02
C ASP A 65 -3.92 -8.22 11.40
N ILE A 66 -4.74 -8.96 12.17
CA ILE A 66 -4.31 -9.50 13.47
C ILE A 66 -3.21 -10.55 13.30
N ILE A 67 -3.37 -11.48 12.35
CA ILE A 67 -2.36 -12.52 12.09
C ILE A 67 -1.01 -11.88 11.79
N GLU A 68 -1.00 -10.82 10.98
CA GLU A 68 0.20 -10.09 10.65
C GLU A 68 0.85 -9.47 11.90
N VAL A 69 0.07 -8.78 12.73
CA VAL A 69 0.57 -8.19 13.98
C VAL A 69 1.15 -9.25 14.91
N LEU A 70 0.44 -10.38 15.08
CA LEU A 70 0.90 -11.50 15.91
C LEU A 70 2.17 -12.15 15.35
N ASN A 71 2.29 -12.26 14.03
CA ASN A 71 3.51 -12.72 13.36
C ASN A 71 4.68 -11.75 13.58
N ARG A 72 4.44 -10.44 13.49
CA ARG A 72 5.46 -9.42 13.79
C ARG A 72 5.97 -9.52 15.21
N PHE A 73 5.07 -9.78 16.16
CA PHE A 73 5.45 -10.06 17.54
C PHE A 73 6.16 -11.41 17.70
N GLY A 74 6.27 -12.25 16.66
CA GLY A 74 6.80 -13.60 16.76
C GLY A 74 5.97 -14.47 17.70
N THR A 75 4.65 -14.26 17.70
CA THR A 75 3.71 -15.13 18.41
C THR A 75 3.71 -16.51 17.73
N PRO A 76 3.82 -17.62 18.47
CA PRO A 76 3.76 -18.95 17.89
C PRO A 76 2.43 -19.21 17.17
N VAL A 77 2.47 -19.89 16.03
CA VAL A 77 1.26 -20.23 15.23
C VAL A 77 0.25 -21.03 16.06
N ASP A 78 0.72 -21.91 16.96
CA ASP A 78 -0.16 -22.68 17.85
C ASP A 78 -0.99 -21.77 18.77
N VAL A 79 -0.41 -20.67 19.26
CA VAL A 79 -1.12 -19.67 20.08
C VAL A 79 -2.17 -18.96 19.25
N MET A 80 -1.86 -18.62 17.99
CA MET A 80 -2.83 -18.02 17.07
C MET A 80 -3.99 -18.98 16.78
N HIS A 81 -3.69 -20.26 16.54
CA HIS A 81 -4.71 -21.27 16.30
C HIS A 81 -5.63 -21.43 17.52
N VAL A 82 -5.08 -21.47 18.74
CA VAL A 82 -5.88 -21.48 19.97
C VAL A 82 -6.74 -20.23 20.09
N MET A 83 -6.17 -19.05 19.85
CA MET A 83 -6.89 -17.78 19.87
C MET A 83 -8.08 -17.80 18.90
N PHE A 84 -7.85 -18.10 17.62
CA PHE A 84 -8.90 -18.04 16.58
C PHE A 84 -9.91 -19.18 16.66
N LYS A 85 -9.57 -20.31 17.30
CA LYS A 85 -10.52 -21.41 17.53
C LYS A 85 -11.44 -21.17 18.73
N THR A 86 -11.02 -20.33 19.68
CA THR A 86 -11.79 -20.06 20.90
C THR A 86 -12.93 -19.09 20.59
N PRO A 87 -14.21 -19.45 20.86
CA PRO A 87 -15.38 -18.59 20.64
C PRO A 87 -15.25 -17.19 21.27
N PRO A 88 -15.88 -16.14 20.71
CA PRO A 88 -15.75 -14.79 21.28
C PRO A 88 -16.38 -14.63 22.67
N ASP A 89 -17.36 -15.47 22.98
CA ASP A 89 -18.03 -15.52 24.29
C ASP A 89 -17.31 -16.44 25.29
N ASP A 90 -16.19 -17.02 24.88
CA ASP A 90 -15.35 -17.90 25.69
C ASP A 90 -13.93 -17.30 25.86
N MET A 91 -13.14 -17.85 26.77
CA MET A 91 -11.78 -17.43 27.01
C MET A 91 -10.89 -18.64 27.27
N HIS A 92 -9.96 -18.90 26.37
CA HIS A 92 -8.93 -19.91 26.61
C HIS A 92 -7.83 -19.30 27.48
N ILE A 93 -7.77 -19.75 28.73
CA ILE A 93 -6.69 -19.43 29.67
C ILE A 93 -5.60 -20.49 29.52
N PHE A 94 -4.41 -20.08 29.10
CA PHE A 94 -3.29 -21.00 28.95
C PHE A 94 -2.87 -21.59 30.30
N SER A 95 -2.79 -22.91 30.35
CA SER A 95 -2.17 -23.63 31.47
C SER A 95 -0.65 -23.39 31.52
N GLN A 96 -0.02 -23.65 32.66
CA GLN A 96 1.45 -23.53 32.77
C GLN A 96 2.17 -24.49 31.82
N ASP A 97 1.59 -25.67 31.56
CA ASP A 97 2.12 -26.62 30.57
C ASP A 97 2.05 -26.05 29.14
N GLU A 98 0.96 -25.35 28.80
CA GLU A 98 0.82 -24.66 27.52
C GLU A 98 1.73 -23.46 27.38
N VAL A 99 1.97 -22.71 28.48
CA VAL A 99 2.96 -21.62 28.51
C VAL A 99 4.34 -22.14 28.13
N VAL A 100 4.74 -23.30 28.64
CA VAL A 100 6.01 -23.96 28.29
C VAL A 100 5.95 -24.50 26.86
N LYS A 101 4.92 -25.27 26.52
CA LYS A 101 4.76 -25.93 25.22
C LYS A 101 4.81 -24.94 24.06
N TYR A 102 4.07 -23.83 24.19
CA TYR A 102 3.99 -22.81 23.16
C TYR A 102 5.10 -21.76 23.29
N LYS A 103 6.04 -21.88 24.23
CA LYS A 103 7.12 -20.91 24.42
C LYS A 103 6.60 -19.48 24.59
N LEU A 104 5.54 -19.33 25.39
CA LEU A 104 4.95 -18.02 25.72
C LEU A 104 5.88 -17.20 26.62
N ASN A 105 6.73 -17.88 27.39
CA ASN A 105 7.87 -17.27 28.04
C ASN A 105 9.04 -17.18 27.05
N ARG A 106 9.66 -16.00 26.95
CA ARG A 106 10.75 -15.72 26.01
C ARG A 106 11.82 -14.88 26.68
N THR A 107 13.08 -15.23 26.44
CA THR A 107 14.24 -14.40 26.79
C THR A 107 14.83 -13.75 25.54
N ALA A 108 15.59 -12.66 25.68
CA ALA A 108 16.05 -11.83 24.56
C ALA A 108 16.91 -12.56 23.50
N GLN A 109 17.41 -13.77 23.77
CA GLN A 109 18.32 -14.50 22.86
C GLN A 109 17.61 -15.41 21.83
N GLU A 110 16.31 -15.68 21.98
CA GLU A 110 15.60 -16.67 21.14
C GLU A 110 15.02 -16.12 19.82
N GLN A 111 15.26 -14.85 19.49
CA GLN A 111 14.66 -14.16 18.33
C GLN A 111 15.35 -14.46 16.97
N SER A 112 16.39 -15.30 16.95
CA SER A 112 17.32 -15.46 15.81
C SER A 112 17.19 -16.77 15.03
N THR A 113 15.99 -17.36 14.91
CA THR A 113 15.76 -18.51 14.00
C THR A 113 14.57 -18.28 13.05
N THR A 114 14.93 -17.86 11.84
CA THR A 114 14.37 -18.03 10.49
C THR A 114 12.86 -18.38 10.31
N PRO A 115 12.12 -17.66 9.43
CA PRO A 115 10.75 -18.01 9.08
C PRO A 115 10.69 -19.32 8.26
N THR A 116 9.81 -20.23 8.69
CA THR A 116 9.44 -21.47 8.02
C THR A 116 8.89 -21.17 6.62
N THR A 117 9.59 -21.63 5.58
CA THR A 117 9.13 -21.63 4.20
C THR A 117 7.98 -22.63 4.02
N ILE A 118 6.74 -22.13 3.91
CA ILE A 118 5.62 -22.95 3.46
C ILE A 118 5.60 -22.92 1.94
N ASN A 119 6.01 -24.02 1.30
CA ASN A 119 5.78 -24.25 -0.12
C ASN A 119 4.30 -24.61 -0.32
N VAL A 120 3.54 -23.77 -1.01
CA VAL A 120 2.17 -24.06 -1.44
C VAL A 120 2.20 -24.58 -2.88
N PRO A 121 1.67 -25.79 -3.17
CA PRO A 121 1.53 -26.28 -4.54
C PRO A 121 0.47 -25.49 -5.32
N VAL A 122 0.78 -25.21 -6.59
CA VAL A 122 -0.10 -24.57 -7.57
C VAL A 122 -1.29 -25.49 -7.87
N ALA A 123 -2.51 -25.00 -7.66
CA ALA A 123 -3.74 -25.68 -8.11
C ALA A 123 -4.01 -25.37 -9.59
N VAL A 124 -4.24 -26.44 -10.35
CA VAL A 124 -4.48 -26.47 -11.79
C VAL A 124 -5.93 -26.11 -12.11
N ALA A 125 -6.12 -25.39 -13.21
CA ALA A 125 -7.40 -25.01 -13.80
C ALA A 125 -8.33 -26.19 -14.08
N GLY A 126 -9.62 -26.01 -13.81
CA GLY A 126 -10.72 -26.88 -14.23
C GLY A 126 -11.82 -26.05 -14.87
N GLN A 127 -12.27 -26.48 -16.05
CA GLN A 127 -13.17 -25.82 -16.97
C GLN A 127 -14.65 -25.80 -16.52
N ASP A 128 -15.29 -24.68 -16.84
CA ASP A 128 -16.56 -24.51 -17.55
C ASP A 128 -17.73 -25.51 -17.32
N SER A 129 -18.86 -24.97 -16.87
CA SER A 129 -20.18 -25.38 -17.34
C SER A 129 -21.24 -24.32 -17.01
N ASP A 130 -21.73 -23.68 -18.07
CA ASP A 130 -22.99 -22.96 -18.18
C ASP A 130 -24.17 -23.68 -17.51
N GLN A 131 -24.99 -22.93 -16.77
CA GLN A 131 -26.46 -23.11 -16.80
C GLN A 131 -27.19 -21.90 -16.19
N LYS A 132 -27.92 -21.20 -17.07
CA LYS A 132 -29.02 -20.27 -16.76
C LYS A 132 -30.27 -21.05 -16.37
N PRO A 133 -31.14 -20.49 -15.52
CA PRO A 133 -32.50 -20.22 -16.02
C PRO A 133 -33.08 -18.86 -15.59
N ASN A 134 -33.89 -18.28 -16.48
CA ASN A 134 -34.85 -17.22 -16.18
C ASN A 134 -36.13 -17.85 -15.60
N ASP A 135 -36.80 -17.23 -14.62
CA ASP A 135 -37.94 -16.33 -14.85
C ASP A 135 -38.63 -15.87 -13.54
N ALA A 136 -39.01 -14.60 -13.61
CA ALA A 136 -40.02 -13.78 -12.92
C ALA A 136 -40.86 -14.25 -11.70
N ASP A 137 -40.95 -13.26 -10.80
CA ASP A 137 -42.10 -12.78 -10.02
C ASP A 137 -42.51 -13.48 -8.72
N LEU A 138 -42.52 -12.71 -7.61
CA LEU A 138 -43.68 -12.48 -6.74
C LEU A 138 -43.31 -11.48 -5.62
N LEU A 139 -44.17 -10.47 -5.49
CA LEU A 139 -44.19 -9.40 -4.49
C LEU A 139 -44.48 -9.93 -3.08
N GLY A 140 -43.91 -9.31 -2.03
CA GLY A 140 -44.41 -9.49 -0.65
C GLY A 140 -43.49 -9.13 0.50
N ASP A 141 -43.51 -7.85 0.88
CA ASP A 141 -43.57 -7.35 2.27
C ASP A 141 -42.30 -7.22 3.18
N SER A 142 -42.26 -6.05 3.82
CA SER A 142 -41.61 -5.66 5.08
C SER A 142 -40.08 -5.65 5.19
N ARG A 143 -39.51 -4.49 4.83
CA ARG A 143 -38.18 -4.03 5.25
C ARG A 143 -38.24 -3.57 6.71
N THR A 144 -37.84 -4.44 7.63
CA THR A 144 -37.38 -4.00 8.95
C THR A 144 -35.92 -3.55 8.79
N SER A 145 -35.65 -2.26 8.99
CA SER A 145 -34.30 -1.71 8.99
C SER A 145 -33.42 -2.45 10.01
N PRO A 146 -32.20 -2.91 9.65
CA PRO A 146 -31.29 -3.45 10.64
C PRO A 146 -30.86 -2.34 11.62
N PRO A 147 -30.66 -2.65 12.91
CA PRO A 147 -30.20 -1.67 13.88
C PRO A 147 -28.81 -1.16 13.49
N ALA A 148 -28.57 0.13 13.75
CA ALA A 148 -27.27 0.75 13.52
C ALA A 148 -26.16 -0.01 14.29
N PRO A 149 -24.98 -0.23 13.68
CA PRO A 149 -23.89 -0.94 14.35
C PRO A 149 -23.44 -0.20 15.61
N ASP A 150 -23.16 -0.98 16.65
CA ASP A 150 -22.78 -0.46 17.97
C ASP A 150 -21.46 0.33 17.90
N SER A 151 -21.55 1.62 18.25
CA SER A 151 -20.49 2.62 18.20
C SER A 151 -19.14 2.18 18.80
N LYS A 152 -19.16 1.26 19.77
CA LYS A 152 -17.95 0.72 20.41
C LYS A 152 -17.20 -0.30 19.57
N GLN A 153 -17.88 -1.06 18.72
CA GLN A 153 -17.23 -2.04 17.83
C GLN A 153 -16.62 -1.37 16.60
N GLN A 154 -17.34 -0.42 16.02
CA GLN A 154 -16.83 0.38 14.91
C GLN A 154 -15.57 1.17 15.33
N ALA A 155 -15.50 1.61 16.59
CA ALA A 155 -14.33 2.25 17.16
C ALA A 155 -13.14 1.30 17.43
N LYS A 156 -13.35 -0.02 17.60
CA LYS A 156 -12.25 -0.97 17.80
C LYS A 156 -11.63 -1.40 16.47
N LEU A 157 -12.46 -1.72 15.47
CA LEU A 157 -12.04 -2.01 14.11
C LEU A 157 -11.29 -0.81 13.49
N SER A 158 -11.80 0.41 13.69
CA SER A 158 -11.10 1.61 13.20
C SER A 158 -9.71 1.80 13.82
N THR A 159 -9.51 1.45 15.10
CA THR A 159 -8.19 1.58 15.74
C THR A 159 -7.18 0.51 15.34
N LEU A 160 -7.64 -0.68 14.93
CA LEU A 160 -6.77 -1.74 14.39
C LEU A 160 -6.43 -1.42 12.93
N ASP A 161 -7.41 -1.00 12.13
CA ASP A 161 -7.21 -0.57 10.74
C ASP A 161 -6.27 0.64 10.65
N GLU A 162 -6.42 1.63 11.54
CA GLU A 162 -5.53 2.79 11.60
C GLU A 162 -4.09 2.38 11.95
N PHE A 163 -3.96 1.32 12.75
CA PHE A 163 -2.69 0.80 13.24
C PHE A 163 -1.95 -0.03 12.18
N THR A 164 -2.62 -0.98 11.53
CA THR A 164 -2.03 -1.81 10.46
C THR A 164 -1.73 -1.00 9.20
N ARG A 165 -2.43 0.12 8.99
CA ARG A 165 -2.12 1.08 7.91
C ARG A 165 -0.94 2.00 8.21
N ARG A 166 -0.39 2.02 9.44
CA ARG A 166 0.78 2.86 9.72
C ARG A 166 1.98 2.34 8.94
N PRO A 167 2.67 3.20 8.19
CA PRO A 167 3.81 2.75 7.43
C PRO A 167 4.99 2.49 8.36
N ASN A 168 5.57 1.30 8.25
CA ASN A 168 6.77 0.91 8.98
C ASN A 168 8.01 0.84 8.06
N ARG A 169 7.82 0.96 6.75
CA ARG A 169 8.89 1.02 5.76
C ARG A 169 8.60 2.07 4.71
N ILE A 170 9.66 2.49 4.02
CA ILE A 170 9.56 3.36 2.85
C ILE A 170 10.41 2.80 1.71
N ALA A 171 9.82 2.66 0.52
CA ALA A 171 10.53 2.37 -0.71
C ALA A 171 10.86 3.68 -1.44
N ILE A 172 12.14 3.92 -1.68
CA ILE A 172 12.66 5.11 -2.35
C ILE A 172 12.92 4.81 -3.82
N TYR A 173 12.54 5.73 -4.70
CA TYR A 173 12.76 5.65 -6.14
C TYR A 173 13.44 6.91 -6.64
N THR A 174 14.40 6.73 -7.55
CA THR A 174 15.05 7.81 -8.30
C THR A 174 14.59 7.75 -9.75
N GLY A 175 14.25 8.89 -10.34
CA GLY A 175 13.79 8.97 -11.72
C GLY A 175 12.32 8.59 -11.93
N LEU A 176 11.62 8.17 -10.87
CA LEU A 176 10.21 7.78 -10.90
C LEU A 176 9.36 8.88 -10.26
N ASP A 177 8.47 9.46 -11.04
CA ASP A 177 7.41 10.35 -10.57
C ASP A 177 6.18 9.50 -10.24
N LEU A 178 5.65 9.71 -9.03
CA LEU A 178 4.35 9.19 -8.65
C LEU A 178 3.40 10.34 -8.95
N PHE A 179 2.56 10.21 -9.96
CA PHE A 179 1.77 11.30 -10.52
C PHE A 179 0.29 11.22 -10.08
N GLY A 180 -0.28 12.36 -9.72
CA GLY A 180 -1.67 12.48 -9.26
C GLY A 180 -1.85 12.23 -7.77
N ASP A 181 -3.11 12.23 -7.32
CA ASP A 181 -3.53 12.01 -5.92
C ASP A 181 -2.88 12.93 -4.89
N ASP A 182 -2.46 14.12 -5.32
CA ASP A 182 -1.83 15.13 -4.48
C ASP A 182 -2.81 15.65 -3.41
N ILE A 183 -2.45 15.47 -2.14
CA ILE A 183 -3.14 16.07 -0.99
C ILE A 183 -2.70 17.52 -0.84
N SER A 184 -1.40 17.76 -0.95
CA SER A 184 -0.81 19.08 -0.80
C SER A 184 0.50 19.18 -1.58
N SER A 185 0.83 20.41 -1.96
CA SER A 185 2.09 20.73 -2.63
C SER A 185 2.75 21.88 -1.89
N GLN A 186 4.03 21.75 -1.59
CA GLN A 186 4.77 22.73 -0.81
C GLN A 186 6.22 22.85 -1.29
N ARG A 187 6.89 23.92 -0.86
CA ARG A 187 8.32 24.08 -1.03
C ARG A 187 9.04 23.63 0.23
N VAL A 188 10.02 22.75 0.07
CA VAL A 188 10.88 22.21 1.12
C VAL A 188 12.34 22.27 0.68
N ALA A 189 13.27 22.17 1.62
CA ALA A 189 14.70 22.24 1.31
C ALA A 189 15.15 21.02 0.50
N ASP A 190 14.76 19.82 0.92
CA ASP A 190 15.21 18.55 0.36
C ASP A 190 14.14 17.45 0.40
N ALA A 191 14.47 16.30 -0.18
CA ALA A 191 13.58 15.14 -0.22
C ALA A 191 13.31 14.53 1.17
N SER A 192 14.24 14.66 2.11
CA SER A 192 14.08 14.15 3.48
C SER A 192 13.02 14.94 4.22
N GLU A 193 13.03 16.27 4.10
CA GLU A 193 11.96 17.11 4.63
C GLU A 193 10.62 16.77 3.95
N CYS A 194 10.59 16.53 2.64
CA CYS A 194 9.37 16.08 1.96
C CYS A 194 8.81 14.76 2.55
N ALA A 195 9.68 13.78 2.78
CA ALA A 195 9.32 12.51 3.40
C ALA A 195 8.76 12.70 4.83
N GLN A 196 9.42 13.53 5.65
CA GLN A 196 8.96 13.84 7.01
C GLN A 196 7.58 14.47 7.02
N ARG A 197 7.30 15.39 6.09
CA ARG A 197 6.00 16.05 5.97
C ARG A 197 4.89 15.06 5.62
N CYS A 198 5.19 14.03 4.84
CA CYS A 198 4.26 12.93 4.58
C CYS A 198 4.05 12.05 5.83
N LEU A 199 5.14 11.68 6.53
CA LEU A 199 5.09 10.81 7.70
C LEU A 199 4.21 11.35 8.83
N ILE A 200 4.27 12.65 9.10
CA ILE A 200 3.48 13.28 10.17
C ILE A 200 1.98 13.35 9.87
N MET A 201 1.53 12.94 8.67
CA MET A 201 0.12 12.90 8.28
C MET A 201 -0.59 11.61 8.70
N ASN A 202 -0.03 10.84 9.64
CA ASN A 202 -0.66 9.68 10.28
C ASN A 202 -1.29 8.68 9.27
N GLY A 203 -0.58 8.36 8.19
CA GLY A 203 -1.04 7.41 7.17
C GLY A 203 -2.01 7.96 6.12
N GLN A 204 -2.43 9.23 6.23
CA GLN A 204 -3.18 9.90 5.15
C GLN A 204 -2.32 10.08 3.91
N CYS A 205 -1.04 10.40 4.10
CA CYS A 205 -0.05 10.48 3.04
C CYS A 205 0.66 9.13 2.88
N LYS A 206 0.48 8.51 1.71
CA LYS A 206 1.03 7.18 1.37
C LYS A 206 2.23 7.24 0.45
N ALA A 207 2.43 8.39 -0.20
CA ALA A 207 3.58 8.60 -1.05
C ALA A 207 3.93 10.08 -1.17
N PHE A 208 5.12 10.37 -1.65
CA PHE A 208 5.49 11.71 -2.08
C PHE A 208 6.34 11.65 -3.35
N THR A 209 6.38 12.77 -4.06
CA THR A 209 7.40 13.05 -5.06
C THR A 209 8.04 14.40 -4.78
N TYR A 210 9.36 14.41 -4.70
CA TYR A 210 10.19 15.60 -4.61
C TYR A 210 10.85 15.87 -5.98
N ASN A 211 10.69 17.08 -6.48
CA ASN A 211 11.34 17.54 -7.70
C ASN A 211 12.73 18.08 -7.34
N ALA A 212 13.76 17.29 -7.63
CA ALA A 212 15.15 17.58 -7.32
C ALA A 212 15.84 18.48 -8.36
N ASN A 213 15.10 19.10 -9.28
CA ASN A 213 15.68 19.98 -10.29
C ASN A 213 16.26 21.26 -9.64
N PRO A 214 17.59 21.48 -9.67
CA PRO A 214 18.23 22.62 -9.01
C PRO A 214 17.84 23.98 -9.64
N LYS A 215 17.26 23.97 -10.84
CA LYS A 215 16.78 25.16 -11.55
C LYS A 215 15.46 25.69 -10.97
N ILE A 216 14.74 24.91 -10.17
CA ILE A 216 13.44 25.31 -9.61
C ILE A 216 13.65 26.26 -8.41
N LYS A 217 13.50 27.57 -8.67
CA LYS A 217 13.64 28.62 -7.65
C LYS A 217 12.31 29.09 -7.02
N LYS A 218 11.16 28.82 -7.66
CA LYS A 218 9.82 29.25 -7.22
C LYS A 218 8.79 28.13 -7.44
N GLY A 219 7.69 28.14 -6.69
CA GLY A 219 6.63 27.11 -6.73
C GLY A 219 6.85 25.94 -5.75
N PRO A 220 6.00 24.91 -5.71
CA PRO A 220 6.26 23.72 -4.91
C PRO A 220 7.34 22.84 -5.55
N ASN A 221 8.08 22.09 -4.73
CA ASN A 221 8.99 21.02 -5.15
C ASN A 221 8.73 19.71 -4.40
N CYS A 222 7.79 19.70 -3.46
CA CYS A 222 7.36 18.51 -2.73
C CYS A 222 5.86 18.35 -2.89
N PHE A 223 5.45 17.16 -3.31
CA PHE A 223 4.08 16.81 -3.65
C PHE A 223 3.69 15.59 -2.84
N LEU A 224 2.83 15.79 -1.83
CA LEU A 224 2.39 14.78 -0.87
C LEU A 224 1.12 14.12 -1.37
N LYS A 225 1.03 12.79 -1.29
CA LYS A 225 0.02 12.02 -2.01
C LYS A 225 -0.75 11.06 -1.12
N SER A 226 -2.04 10.95 -1.38
CA SER A 226 -2.95 10.04 -0.67
C SER A 226 -2.82 8.59 -1.12
N SER A 227 -2.18 8.36 -2.26
CA SER A 227 -1.88 7.05 -2.83
C SER A 227 -0.54 7.12 -3.60
N ALA A 228 -0.03 5.98 -4.06
CA ALA A 228 1.14 5.96 -4.94
C ALA A 228 0.84 6.50 -6.36
N GLY A 229 -0.43 6.70 -6.69
CA GLY A 229 -0.88 7.26 -7.96
C GLY A 229 -0.39 6.47 -9.17
N ARG A 230 -0.24 7.18 -10.28
CA ARG A 230 0.30 6.65 -11.54
C ARG A 230 1.82 6.75 -11.55
N ALA A 231 2.50 5.67 -11.90
CA ALA A 231 3.94 5.70 -12.14
C ALA A 231 4.27 6.36 -13.50
N ASP A 232 5.21 7.32 -13.49
CA ASP A 232 5.72 7.99 -14.69
C ASP A 232 7.23 8.27 -14.56
N GLY A 233 7.93 8.33 -15.69
CA GLY A 233 9.37 8.60 -15.72
C GLY A 233 9.69 10.08 -15.73
N ASN A 234 10.53 10.51 -14.80
CA ASN A 234 11.04 11.88 -14.72
C ASN A 234 12.41 11.86 -14.03
N SER A 235 13.47 12.17 -14.77
CA SER A 235 14.86 12.02 -14.29
C SER A 235 15.19 12.86 -13.05
N VAL A 236 14.43 13.93 -12.77
CA VAL A 236 14.61 14.77 -11.59
C VAL A 236 13.66 14.43 -10.45
N ALA A 237 12.79 13.43 -10.60
CA ALA A 237 11.90 12.99 -9.53
C ALA A 237 12.62 12.10 -8.53
N PHE A 238 12.43 12.40 -7.25
CA PHE A 238 12.77 11.55 -6.12
C PHE A 238 11.48 11.23 -5.38
N SER A 239 11.06 9.97 -5.40
CA SER A 239 9.78 9.56 -4.83
C SER A 239 9.96 8.57 -3.68
N GLY A 240 9.04 8.63 -2.72
CA GLY A 240 8.93 7.66 -1.64
C GLY A 240 7.54 7.07 -1.60
N ARG A 241 7.44 5.75 -1.51
CA ARG A 241 6.19 5.02 -1.22
C ARG A 241 6.28 4.44 0.17
N PHE A 242 5.38 4.88 1.04
CA PHE A 242 5.24 4.35 2.39
C PHE A 242 4.53 3.01 2.33
N LEU A 243 5.05 2.04 3.10
CA LEU A 243 4.60 0.66 3.12
C LEU A 243 4.21 0.29 4.54
N SER A 244 3.04 -0.32 4.71
CA SER A 244 2.70 -1.00 5.97
C SER A 244 3.48 -2.32 6.11
N GLY A 245 3.35 -2.96 7.27
CA GLY A 245 3.89 -4.32 7.47
C GLY A 245 3.32 -5.34 6.48
N ALA A 246 2.04 -5.16 6.12
CA ALA A 246 1.28 -6.06 5.25
C ALA A 246 1.83 -6.10 3.82
N GLU A 247 2.39 -4.97 3.37
CA GLU A 247 2.76 -4.79 1.98
C GLU A 247 4.07 -5.50 1.67
N ALA A 248 4.07 -6.34 0.64
CA ALA A 248 5.30 -6.90 0.11
C ALA A 248 6.26 -5.79 -0.35
N ASN A 249 7.56 -6.07 -0.28
CA ASN A 249 8.56 -5.20 -0.89
C ASN A 249 8.24 -5.03 -2.40
N PRO A 250 8.13 -3.79 -2.91
CA PRO A 250 7.82 -3.58 -4.31
C PRO A 250 8.92 -4.11 -5.23
N SER A 251 8.53 -4.80 -6.29
CA SER A 251 9.43 -5.26 -7.34
C SER A 251 9.75 -4.14 -8.33
N ALA A 252 10.76 -4.39 -9.17
CA ALA A 252 11.03 -3.50 -10.30
C ALA A 252 9.84 -3.48 -11.28
N ILE A 253 9.52 -2.31 -11.80
CA ILE A 253 8.51 -2.08 -12.83
C ILE A 253 9.19 -1.62 -14.12
N THR A 254 8.67 -2.07 -15.26
CA THR A 254 9.11 -1.56 -16.57
C THR A 254 7.95 -0.80 -17.19
N LEU A 255 8.17 0.47 -17.52
CA LEU A 255 7.16 1.33 -18.10
C LEU A 255 7.71 2.12 -19.28
N GLY A 256 6.81 2.50 -20.18
CA GLY A 256 7.12 3.47 -21.21
C GLY A 256 7.22 4.86 -20.60
N THR A 257 8.27 5.61 -20.89
CA THR A 257 8.51 6.92 -20.33
C THR A 257 8.78 7.92 -21.43
N ILE A 258 8.31 9.15 -21.19
CA ILE A 258 8.72 10.33 -21.94
C ILE A 258 9.10 11.35 -20.87
N ASP A 259 10.39 11.38 -20.55
CA ASP A 259 10.94 12.25 -19.52
C ASP A 259 10.73 13.73 -19.89
N PRO A 260 9.99 14.51 -19.07
CA PRO A 260 9.74 15.92 -19.34
C PRO A 260 10.99 16.80 -19.44
N GLN A 261 12.13 16.36 -18.90
CA GLN A 261 13.39 17.13 -18.94
C GLN A 261 14.27 16.82 -20.14
N SER A 262 14.19 15.61 -20.69
CA SER A 262 15.18 15.11 -21.66
C SER A 262 14.57 14.56 -22.96
N ALA A 263 13.27 14.26 -22.97
CA ALA A 263 12.60 13.60 -24.08
C ALA A 263 11.40 14.38 -24.63
N LEU A 264 11.25 15.66 -24.25
CA LEU A 264 10.30 16.59 -24.84
C LEU A 264 11.04 17.68 -25.63
N PHE A 265 10.53 17.96 -26.82
CA PHE A 265 11.12 18.89 -27.78
C PHE A 265 10.06 19.90 -28.21
N ASP A 266 10.23 21.15 -27.77
CA ASP A 266 9.41 22.26 -28.23
C ASP A 266 9.79 22.69 -29.64
N ASP A 267 8.80 23.13 -30.41
CA ASP A 267 8.91 23.62 -31.78
C ASP A 267 9.51 22.60 -32.77
N VAL A 268 9.29 21.31 -32.50
CA VAL A 268 9.73 20.19 -33.34
C VAL A 268 8.52 19.36 -33.77
N ASP A 269 8.44 19.08 -35.07
CA ASP A 269 7.55 18.08 -35.67
C ASP A 269 8.31 16.77 -35.93
N LEU A 270 7.60 15.66 -35.76
CA LEU A 270 8.05 14.34 -36.17
C LEU A 270 7.06 13.88 -37.26
N PRO A 271 7.33 14.08 -38.55
CA PRO A 271 6.36 13.77 -39.60
C PRO A 271 6.18 12.26 -39.83
N GLY A 272 4.96 11.86 -40.16
CA GLY A 272 4.61 10.48 -40.50
C GLY A 272 4.53 9.53 -39.29
N GLY A 273 4.33 8.24 -39.55
CA GLY A 273 4.27 7.20 -38.52
C GLY A 273 3.03 7.25 -37.62
N ASP A 274 2.03 8.08 -37.93
CA ASP A 274 0.81 8.22 -37.11
C ASP A 274 0.06 6.89 -36.98
N LEU A 275 -0.31 6.53 -35.75
CA LEU A 275 -1.10 5.33 -35.44
C LEU A 275 -2.53 5.39 -35.99
N SER A 276 -3.01 6.59 -36.31
CA SER A 276 -4.37 6.85 -36.76
C SER A 276 -4.37 8.01 -37.73
N ARG A 277 -5.31 8.00 -38.69
CA ARG A 277 -5.57 9.12 -39.61
C ARG A 277 -6.29 10.31 -38.94
N ARG A 278 -6.66 10.15 -37.67
CA ARG A 278 -7.33 11.17 -36.86
C ARG A 278 -6.54 11.38 -35.57
N PRO A 279 -6.50 12.62 -35.04
CA PRO A 279 -5.82 12.89 -33.79
C PRO A 279 -6.50 12.18 -32.61
N GLU A 280 -5.72 11.89 -31.58
CA GLU A 280 -6.19 11.30 -30.32
C GLU A 280 -7.19 12.26 -29.68
N ARG A 281 -8.41 11.76 -29.47
CA ARG A 281 -9.56 12.60 -29.11
C ARG A 281 -9.51 13.01 -27.65
N SER A 282 -9.00 12.14 -26.78
CA SER A 282 -8.96 12.36 -25.34
C SER A 282 -7.91 13.37 -24.90
N ALA A 283 -6.86 13.57 -25.71
CA ALA A 283 -5.73 14.43 -25.38
C ALA A 283 -5.86 15.84 -25.99
N LYS A 284 -6.11 16.84 -25.15
CA LYS A 284 -6.28 18.27 -25.47
C LYS A 284 -5.14 19.14 -24.97
N THR A 285 -4.14 18.56 -24.31
CA THR A 285 -2.93 19.26 -23.86
C THR A 285 -1.67 18.47 -24.23
N PRO A 286 -0.48 19.11 -24.27
CA PRO A 286 0.77 18.38 -24.49
C PRO A 286 1.00 17.29 -23.44
N LEU A 287 0.63 17.55 -22.19
CA LEU A 287 0.75 16.58 -21.09
C LEU A 287 -0.16 15.38 -21.31
N GLU A 288 -1.44 15.60 -21.64
CA GLU A 288 -2.37 14.51 -21.94
C GLU A 288 -1.91 13.71 -23.16
N CYS A 289 -1.37 14.37 -24.19
CA CYS A 289 -0.85 13.68 -25.38
C CYS A 289 0.35 12.80 -25.06
N ARG A 290 1.27 13.31 -24.22
CA ARG A 290 2.39 12.53 -23.69
C ARG A 290 1.92 11.30 -22.92
N LEU A 291 0.97 11.48 -21.99
CA LEU A 291 0.41 10.38 -21.19
C LEU A 291 -0.32 9.35 -22.07
N ALA A 292 -1.10 9.81 -23.06
CA ALA A 292 -1.75 8.94 -24.02
C ALA A 292 -0.74 8.10 -24.84
N CYS A 293 0.40 8.69 -25.22
CA CYS A 293 1.47 7.92 -25.86
C CYS A 293 2.12 6.91 -24.91
N ILE A 294 2.30 7.27 -23.65
CA ILE A 294 2.85 6.34 -22.65
C ILE A 294 1.92 5.13 -22.48
N ASP A 295 0.61 5.35 -22.41
CA ASP A 295 -0.40 4.29 -22.25
C ASP A 295 -0.60 3.45 -23.51
N GLN A 296 -0.44 4.05 -24.67
CA GLN A 296 -0.55 3.33 -25.93
C GLN A 296 0.70 2.48 -26.19
N LYS A 297 0.55 1.15 -26.16
CA LYS A 297 1.65 0.18 -26.32
C LYS A 297 2.41 0.35 -27.65
N GLN A 298 1.70 0.65 -28.74
CA GLN A 298 2.31 0.82 -30.07
C GLN A 298 2.92 2.22 -30.27
N CYS A 299 2.69 3.16 -29.35
CA CYS A 299 3.22 4.51 -29.48
C CYS A 299 4.69 4.53 -29.05
N VAL A 300 5.56 5.05 -29.91
CA VAL A 300 6.99 5.27 -29.66
C VAL A 300 7.34 6.76 -29.65
N ALA A 301 6.46 7.61 -30.17
CA ALA A 301 6.60 9.06 -30.15
C ALA A 301 5.23 9.74 -30.28
N PHE A 302 5.15 11.01 -29.93
CA PHE A 302 3.98 11.83 -30.24
C PHE A 302 4.40 13.19 -30.78
N THR A 303 3.48 13.85 -31.47
CA THR A 303 3.53 15.28 -31.73
C THR A 303 2.21 15.90 -31.35
N TYR A 304 2.25 16.92 -30.50
CA TYR A 304 1.10 17.72 -30.13
C TYR A 304 1.17 19.09 -30.81
N ILE A 305 0.12 19.47 -31.52
CA ILE A 305 0.05 20.74 -32.26
C ILE A 305 -0.73 21.76 -31.41
N LYS A 306 -0.02 22.66 -30.71
CA LYS A 306 -0.63 23.64 -29.77
C LYS A 306 -1.73 24.49 -30.44
N PRO A 307 -1.54 25.07 -31.64
CA PRO A 307 -2.57 25.91 -32.27
C PRO A 307 -3.87 25.16 -32.61
N LYS A 308 -3.78 23.87 -32.93
CA LYS A 308 -4.93 23.05 -33.34
C LYS A 308 -5.53 22.22 -32.21
N LYS A 309 -4.82 22.09 -31.09
CA LYS A 309 -5.15 21.18 -29.97
C LYS A 309 -5.28 19.71 -30.43
N GLU A 310 -4.38 19.31 -31.33
CA GLU A 310 -4.36 17.96 -31.90
C GLU A 310 -3.20 17.16 -31.32
N CYS A 311 -3.49 15.94 -30.88
CA CYS A 311 -2.51 14.97 -30.44
C CYS A 311 -2.32 13.89 -31.50
N TRP A 312 -1.10 13.71 -32.00
CA TRP A 312 -0.76 12.70 -32.99
C TRP A 312 0.19 11.68 -32.38
N LEU A 313 -0.35 10.49 -32.08
CA LEU A 313 0.41 9.36 -31.54
C LEU A 313 1.07 8.57 -32.68
N LYS A 314 2.33 8.18 -32.51
CA LYS A 314 3.15 7.63 -33.61
C LYS A 314 3.76 6.28 -33.27
N SER A 315 3.73 5.37 -34.24
CA SER A 315 4.36 4.05 -34.23
C SER A 315 5.83 4.06 -34.67
N ALA A 316 6.27 5.13 -35.31
CA ALA A 316 7.64 5.32 -35.78
C ALA A 316 8.07 6.77 -35.58
N VAL A 317 9.38 6.98 -35.43
CA VAL A 317 9.98 8.32 -35.32
C VAL A 317 10.37 8.79 -36.72
N GLY A 318 9.71 9.84 -37.21
CA GLY A 318 10.10 10.52 -38.45
C GLY A 318 11.35 11.36 -38.28
N THR A 319 11.93 11.83 -39.39
CA THR A 319 13.06 12.78 -39.36
C THR A 319 12.61 14.09 -38.71
N PRO A 320 13.23 14.52 -37.60
CA PRO A 320 12.80 15.75 -36.92
C PRO A 320 12.89 16.99 -37.81
N THR A 321 11.84 17.79 -37.84
CA THR A 321 11.78 19.05 -38.60
C THR A 321 11.30 20.21 -37.72
N PRO A 322 11.73 21.46 -37.98
CA PRO A 322 11.19 22.61 -37.27
C PRO A 322 9.66 22.73 -37.43
N GLY A 323 8.94 22.87 -36.33
CA GLY A 323 7.47 22.93 -36.29
C GLY A 323 6.98 23.87 -35.20
N ARG A 324 6.91 25.17 -35.50
CA ARG A 324 6.51 26.20 -34.51
C ARG A 324 5.16 25.87 -33.87
N GLY A 325 5.09 25.92 -32.55
CA GLY A 325 3.90 25.60 -31.77
C GLY A 325 3.64 24.09 -31.63
N MET A 326 4.57 23.23 -32.05
CA MET A 326 4.49 21.79 -31.82
C MET A 326 5.30 21.38 -30.60
N VAL A 327 4.89 20.28 -29.95
CA VAL A 327 5.65 19.61 -28.90
C VAL A 327 5.74 18.16 -29.30
N SER A 328 6.95 17.68 -29.54
CA SER A 328 7.18 16.28 -29.81
C SER A 328 7.82 15.60 -28.61
N GLY A 329 7.56 14.31 -28.44
CA GLY A 329 8.19 13.52 -27.40
C GLY A 329 8.53 12.12 -27.86
N LEU A 330 9.64 11.60 -27.36
CA LEU A 330 10.14 10.27 -27.69
C LEU A 330 9.99 9.33 -26.49
N LYS A 331 9.36 8.18 -26.72
CA LYS A 331 9.11 7.17 -25.70
C LYS A 331 10.27 6.18 -25.66
N LYS A 332 10.75 5.89 -24.46
CA LYS A 332 11.67 4.78 -24.18
C LYS A 332 11.05 3.84 -23.16
N LEU A 333 11.54 2.60 -23.11
CA LEU A 333 11.23 1.68 -22.03
C LEU A 333 12.28 1.85 -20.94
N GLU A 334 11.84 2.10 -19.72
CA GLU A 334 12.70 2.24 -18.57
C GLU A 334 12.26 1.31 -17.45
N ARG A 335 13.26 0.78 -16.72
CA ARG A 335 13.04 -0.08 -15.57
C ARG A 335 13.33 0.72 -14.30
N PHE A 336 12.35 0.78 -13.42
CA PHE A 336 12.46 1.43 -12.11
C PHE A 336 12.38 0.38 -11.03
N ALA A 337 13.37 0.34 -10.16
CA ALA A 337 13.39 -0.49 -8.96
C ALA A 337 13.51 0.42 -7.73
N PRO A 338 13.05 -0.02 -6.55
CA PRO A 338 13.36 0.69 -5.32
C PRO A 338 14.88 0.79 -5.18
N ALA A 339 15.39 2.01 -5.13
CA ALA A 339 16.81 2.27 -4.87
C ALA A 339 17.19 1.82 -3.45
N LYS A 340 16.25 1.96 -2.51
CA LYS A 340 16.37 1.47 -1.14
C LYS A 340 14.98 1.23 -0.54
N ILE A 341 14.89 0.24 0.33
CA ILE A 341 13.76 0.08 1.25
C ILE A 341 14.30 0.30 2.66
N ILE A 342 13.76 1.29 3.35
CA ILE A 342 14.24 1.75 4.66
C ILE A 342 13.18 1.41 5.71
N SER A 343 13.59 0.83 6.85
CA SER A 343 12.72 0.67 8.02
C SER A 343 12.55 2.03 8.72
N LEU A 344 11.34 2.30 9.19
CA LEU A 344 10.94 3.56 9.85
C LEU A 344 10.85 3.41 11.38
N GLU A 345 11.42 2.34 11.93
CA GLU A 345 11.55 2.08 13.38
C GLU A 345 12.24 3.21 14.15
#